data_AF-A0A820MAF6-F1
#
_entry.id   AF-A0A820MAF6-F1
#
_cell.length_a   1.000
_cell.length_b   1.000
_cell.length_c   1.000
_cell.angle_alpha   90.00
_cell.angle_beta   90.00
_cell.angle_gamma   90.00
#
_symmetry.space_group_name_H-M   'P 1'
#
loop_
_entity.id
_entity.type
_entity.pdbx_description
1 polymer ?
#
loop_
_entity_poly.entity_id
_entity_poly.type
_entity_poly.pdbx_seq_one_letter_code
_entity_poly.pdbx_strand_id
1 'polypeptide(L)'
;MNIFLHDLDQAYTTGQLSYDDNTNLRYLDYAVIEQQMSMTGASMFWLDVLHDCKLDQPLSLPFDQYRLANEHRTGRGTSFSFDFGQDLSHHFLIHASSNNIPLEHLTFAIY
;
A
#
# COMPACT_ATOMS: atom_id res chain seq x y z
N MET A 1 -7.10 7.27 -5.33
CA MET A 1 -8.13 8.30 -5.05
C MET A 1 -7.72 9.68 -5.54
N ASN A 2 -6.46 10.10 -5.31
CA ASN A 2 -5.99 11.45 -5.69
C ASN A 2 -6.14 11.79 -7.17
N ILE A 3 -5.83 10.87 -8.10
CA ILE A 3 -6.01 11.08 -9.54
C ILE A 3 -7.49 11.36 -9.88
N PHE A 4 -8.40 10.52 -9.37
CA PHE A 4 -9.84 10.72 -9.56
C PHE A 4 -10.34 12.05 -9.00
N LEU A 5 -9.92 12.42 -7.78
CA LEU A 5 -10.33 13.67 -7.16
C LEU A 5 -9.79 14.90 -7.91
N HIS A 6 -8.55 14.82 -8.38
CA HIS A 6 -7.96 15.85 -9.23
C HIS A 6 -8.73 16.02 -10.54
N ASP A 7 -9.03 14.91 -11.23
CA ASP A 7 -9.75 14.97 -12.50
C ASP A 7 -11.21 15.44 -12.33
N LEU A 8 -11.83 15.07 -11.20
CA LEU A 8 -13.16 15.56 -10.83
C LEU A 8 -13.16 17.08 -10.59
N ASP A 9 -12.18 17.58 -9.83
CA ASP A 9 -12.03 19.01 -9.56
C ASP A 9 -11.76 19.80 -10.85
N GLN A 10 -10.88 19.29 -11.71
CA GLN A 10 -10.58 19.90 -13.00
C GLN A 10 -11.81 19.93 -13.93
N ALA A 11 -12.55 18.82 -14.01
CA ALA A 11 -13.78 18.76 -14.79
C ALA A 11 -14.84 19.74 -14.28
N TYR A 12 -14.95 19.88 -12.96
CA TYR A 12 -15.91 20.80 -12.34
C TYR A 12 -15.52 22.28 -12.53
N THR A 13 -14.24 22.61 -12.41
CA THR A 13 -13.75 24.00 -12.47
C THR A 13 -13.56 24.52 -13.88
N THR A 14 -13.10 23.67 -14.82
CA THR A 14 -12.75 24.09 -16.19
C THR A 14 -13.71 23.55 -17.25
N GLY A 15 -14.59 22.60 -16.90
CA GLY A 15 -15.45 21.91 -17.88
C GLY A 15 -14.69 20.97 -18.81
N GLN A 16 -13.40 20.71 -18.55
CA GLN A 16 -12.53 19.86 -19.35
C GLN A 16 -11.96 18.74 -18.50
N LEU A 17 -11.79 17.56 -19.09
CA LEU A 17 -11.07 16.45 -18.46
C LEU A 17 -9.56 16.67 -18.62
N SER A 18 -8.79 16.30 -17.60
CA SER A 18 -7.32 16.17 -17.67
C SER A 18 -6.88 15.14 -18.71
N TYR A 19 -7.74 14.15 -18.95
CA TYR A 19 -7.44 12.97 -19.75
C TYR A 19 -7.61 13.23 -21.25
N ASP A 20 -6.52 13.04 -21.99
CA ASP A 20 -6.47 12.98 -23.45
C ASP A 20 -6.02 11.58 -23.91
N ASP A 21 -6.83 10.95 -24.76
CA ASP A 21 -6.61 9.62 -25.34
C ASP A 21 -5.33 9.53 -26.18
N ASN A 22 -4.83 10.66 -26.69
CA ASN A 22 -3.63 10.67 -27.53
C ASN A 22 -2.32 10.65 -26.72
N THR A 23 -2.38 10.97 -25.42
CA THR A 23 -1.20 11.13 -24.56
C THR A 23 -1.20 10.19 -23.36
N ASN A 24 -2.35 9.66 -22.94
CA ASN A 24 -2.46 8.83 -21.74
C ASN A 24 -2.79 7.37 -22.05
N LEU A 25 -1.98 6.45 -21.52
CA LEU A 25 -2.23 5.01 -21.58
C LEU A 25 -3.56 4.65 -20.92
N ARG A 26 -4.34 3.79 -21.57
CA ARG A 26 -5.55 3.20 -20.96
C ARG A 26 -5.14 2.04 -20.07
N TYR A 27 -6.05 1.68 -19.15
CA TYR A 27 -5.85 0.52 -18.27
C TYR A 27 -5.60 -0.78 -19.06
N LEU A 28 -6.27 -0.96 -20.21
CA LEU A 28 -6.06 -2.13 -21.07
C LEU A 28 -4.63 -2.18 -21.61
N ASP A 29 -4.06 -1.03 -22.00
CA ASP A 29 -2.69 -0.95 -22.51
C ASP A 29 -1.70 -1.33 -21.39
N TYR A 30 -1.94 -0.85 -20.17
CA TYR A 30 -1.16 -1.24 -19.00
C TYR A 30 -1.23 -2.75 -18.72
N ALA A 31 -2.42 -3.36 -18.79
CA ALA A 31 -2.59 -4.79 -18.54
C ALA A 31 -1.81 -5.66 -19.56
N VAL A 32 -1.76 -5.23 -20.83
CA VAL A 32 -0.94 -5.91 -21.86
C VAL A 32 0.54 -5.77 -21.54
N ILE A 33 1.00 -4.59 -21.13
CA ILE A 33 2.40 -4.36 -20.74
C ILE A 33 2.77 -5.22 -19.52
N GLU A 34 1.93 -5.23 -18.49
CA GLU A 34 2.14 -6.02 -17.27
C GLU A 34 2.27 -7.51 -17.58
N GLN A 35 1.43 -8.04 -18.48
CA GLN A 35 1.49 -9.45 -18.90
C GLN A 35 2.81 -9.81 -19.60
N GLN A 36 3.41 -8.87 -20.33
CA GLN A 36 4.66 -9.08 -21.07
C GLN A 36 5.91 -8.80 -20.25
N MET A 37 5.77 -8.12 -19.11
CA MET A 37 6.88 -7.76 -18.24
C MET A 37 7.46 -9.03 -17.57
N SER A 38 8.78 -9.20 -17.66
CA SER A 38 9.45 -10.33 -17.03
C SER A 38 9.41 -10.19 -15.50
N MET A 39 8.65 -11.07 -14.85
CA MET A 39 8.57 -11.14 -13.39
C MET A 39 9.64 -12.04 -12.77
N THR A 40 10.52 -12.59 -13.59
CA THR A 40 11.52 -13.61 -13.22
C THR A 40 12.38 -13.21 -12.01
N GLY A 41 12.88 -11.97 -11.99
CA GLY A 41 13.69 -11.47 -10.87
C GLY A 41 12.89 -11.32 -9.57
N ALA A 42 11.69 -10.77 -9.65
CA ALA A 42 10.80 -10.65 -8.50
C ALA A 42 10.36 -12.02 -7.96
N SER A 43 10.04 -12.96 -8.86
CA SER A 43 9.68 -14.33 -8.47
C SER A 43 10.82 -15.05 -7.76
N MET A 44 12.06 -14.92 -8.26
CA MET A 44 13.23 -15.50 -7.58
C MET A 44 13.49 -14.85 -6.22
N PHE A 45 13.40 -13.53 -6.14
CA PHE A 45 13.56 -12.80 -4.87
C PHE A 45 12.56 -13.29 -3.81
N TRP A 46 11.27 -13.36 -4.16
CA TRP A 46 10.25 -13.81 -3.21
C TRP A 46 10.40 -15.28 -2.84
N LEU A 47 10.82 -16.13 -3.79
CA LEU A 47 11.11 -17.53 -3.50
C LEU A 47 12.23 -17.65 -2.47
N ASP A 48 13.34 -16.94 -2.65
CA ASP A 48 14.50 -16.97 -1.76
C ASP A 48 14.16 -16.42 -0.36
N VAL A 49 13.53 -15.24 -0.30
CA VAL A 49 13.18 -14.58 0.97
C VAL A 49 12.19 -15.39 1.80
N LEU A 50 11.21 -16.04 1.15
CA LEU A 50 10.14 -16.76 1.84
C LEU A 50 10.45 -18.25 2.08
N HIS A 51 11.48 -18.81 1.45
CA HIS A 51 11.80 -20.24 1.52
C HIS A 51 11.93 -20.74 2.97
N ASP A 52 12.61 -19.96 3.82
CA ASP A 52 12.88 -20.30 5.23
C ASP A 52 11.93 -19.60 6.21
N CYS A 53 10.97 -18.80 5.71
CA CYS A 53 9.96 -18.22 6.57
C CYS A 53 9.05 -19.33 7.12
N LYS A 54 8.92 -19.38 8.45
CA LYS A 54 7.99 -20.29 9.14
C LYS A 54 6.55 -19.80 8.98
N LEU A 55 6.04 -19.82 7.75
CA LEU A 55 4.68 -19.41 7.40
C LEU A 55 3.61 -20.26 8.09
N ASP A 56 3.97 -21.48 8.50
CA ASP A 56 3.12 -22.39 9.26
C ASP A 56 2.98 -22.00 10.74
N GLN A 57 3.79 -21.05 11.22
CA GLN A 57 3.69 -20.54 12.58
C GLN A 57 2.77 -19.32 12.61
N PRO A 58 1.58 -19.40 13.21
CA PRO A 58 0.71 -18.24 13.33
C PRO A 58 1.38 -17.19 14.20
N LEU A 59 1.44 -15.95 13.68
CA LEU A 59 1.79 -14.79 14.49
C LEU A 59 0.78 -14.66 15.63
N SER A 60 1.28 -14.74 16.86
CA SER A 60 0.47 -14.55 18.06
C SER A 60 0.15 -13.07 18.21
N LEU A 61 -0.91 -12.61 17.53
CA LEU A 61 -1.39 -11.24 17.67
C LEU A 61 -2.22 -11.12 18.95
N PRO A 62 -2.04 -10.04 19.74
CA PRO A 62 -2.69 -9.86 21.05
C PRO A 62 -4.21 -9.63 20.98
N PHE A 63 -4.77 -9.40 19.78
CA PHE A 63 -6.21 -9.26 19.55
C PHE A 63 -6.67 -10.17 18.41
N ASP A 64 -7.58 -11.08 18.76
CA ASP A 64 -8.44 -11.92 17.91
C ASP A 64 -7.85 -12.60 16.67
N GLN A 65 -7.35 -13.82 16.85
CA GLN A 65 -7.43 -14.86 15.80
C GLN A 65 -7.75 -16.24 16.37
N TYR A 66 -8.80 -16.38 17.20
CA TYR A 66 -9.54 -17.64 17.17
C TYR A 66 -10.33 -17.70 15.85
N ARG A 67 -9.61 -17.83 14.73
CA ARG A 67 -10.22 -18.26 13.48
C ARG A 67 -10.70 -19.68 13.74
N LEU A 68 -12.00 -19.83 13.96
CA LEU A 68 -12.60 -21.16 13.91
C LEU A 68 -12.26 -21.73 12.53
N ALA A 69 -11.84 -22.99 12.47
CA ALA A 69 -11.29 -23.61 11.25
C ALA A 69 -12.22 -23.55 10.01
N ASN A 70 -13.49 -23.16 10.19
CA ASN A 70 -14.52 -23.08 9.17
C ASN A 70 -15.07 -21.66 8.92
N GLU A 71 -14.45 -20.62 9.50
CA GLU A 71 -14.95 -19.24 9.36
C GLU A 71 -14.62 -18.66 7.97
N HIS A 72 -15.66 -18.24 7.24
CA HIS A 72 -15.51 -17.62 5.94
C HIS A 72 -15.08 -16.15 6.11
N ARG A 73 -14.22 -15.63 5.22
CA ARG A 73 -13.86 -14.21 5.23
C ARG A 73 -15.12 -13.36 5.09
N THR A 74 -15.47 -12.62 6.12
CA THR A 74 -16.71 -11.81 6.17
C THR A 74 -16.56 -10.44 5.50
N GLY A 75 -15.32 -10.00 5.23
CA GLY A 75 -15.03 -8.68 4.69
C GLY A 75 -15.40 -7.52 5.62
N ARG A 76 -15.79 -7.81 6.87
CA ARG A 76 -16.13 -6.80 7.89
C ARG A 76 -14.86 -6.37 8.61
N GLY A 77 -14.69 -5.07 8.79
CA GLY A 77 -13.57 -4.49 9.53
C GLY A 77 -14.06 -3.39 10.47
N THR A 78 -13.29 -3.17 11.53
CA THR A 78 -13.44 -2.00 12.41
C THR A 78 -12.14 -1.20 12.33
N SER A 79 -12.26 0.12 12.30
CA SER A 79 -11.11 1.03 12.27
C SER A 79 -11.01 1.79 13.58
N PHE A 80 -9.82 1.82 14.15
CA PHE A 80 -9.44 2.74 15.22
C PHE A 80 -8.38 3.69 14.66
N SER A 81 -8.48 4.96 15.01
CA SER A 81 -7.52 5.98 14.59
C SER A 81 -6.88 6.60 15.83
N PHE A 82 -5.57 6.81 15.76
CA PHE A 82 -4.80 7.48 16.79
C PHE A 82 -4.12 8.70 16.15
N ASP A 83 -4.23 9.85 16.81
CA ASP A 83 -3.48 11.03 16.44
C ASP A 83 -2.21 11.11 17.29
N PHE A 84 -1.07 11.15 16.63
CA PHE A 84 0.24 11.26 17.27
C PHE A 84 0.56 12.69 17.72
N GLY A 85 -0.22 13.68 17.28
CA GLY A 85 0.01 15.09 17.57
C GLY A 85 1.19 15.68 16.81
N GLN A 86 1.29 17.00 16.82
CA GLN A 86 2.28 17.75 16.04
C GLN A 86 3.71 17.48 16.52
N ASP A 87 3.94 17.45 17.83
CA ASP A 87 5.28 17.31 18.42
C ASP A 87 5.92 15.96 18.07
N LEU A 88 5.19 14.85 18.29
CA LEU A 88 5.70 13.52 17.97
C LEU A 88 5.89 13.34 16.46
N SER A 89 4.94 13.83 15.66
CA SER A 89 5.04 13.80 14.20
C SER A 89 6.28 14.56 13.72
N HIS A 90 6.58 15.71 14.31
CA HIS A 90 7.78 16.49 14.00
C HIS A 90 9.06 15.74 14.36
N HIS A 91 9.11 15.10 15.53
CA HIS A 91 10.26 14.30 15.94
C HIS A 91 10.49 13.09 15.02
N PHE A 92 9.42 12.40 14.60
CA PHE A 92 9.55 11.31 13.63
C PHE A 92 10.05 11.80 12.28
N LEU A 93 9.56 12.94 11.80
CA LEU A 93 10.03 13.54 10.55
C LEU A 93 11.51 13.93 10.61
N ILE A 94 11.96 14.57 11.70
CA ILE A 94 13.37 14.91 11.89
C ILE A 94 14.23 13.64 11.90
N HIS A 95 13.83 12.64 12.68
CA HIS A 95 14.58 11.39 12.81
C HIS A 95 14.68 10.63 11.48
N ALA A 96 13.56 10.52 10.74
CA ALA A 96 13.54 9.91 9.41
C ALA A 96 14.50 10.65 8.46
N SER A 97 14.40 11.99 8.42
CA SER A 97 15.22 12.85 7.57
C SER A 97 16.71 12.75 7.91
N SER A 98 17.06 12.78 9.20
CA SER A 98 18.47 12.73 9.64
C SER A 98 19.14 11.40 9.31
N ASN A 99 18.36 10.33 9.15
CA ASN A 99 18.85 9.00 8.82
C ASN A 99 18.69 8.65 7.33
N ASN A 100 18.17 9.56 6.50
CA ASN A 100 17.80 9.31 5.10
C ASN A 100 16.86 8.10 4.93
N ILE A 101 15.95 7.91 5.90
CA ILE A 101 14.96 6.84 5.88
C ILE A 101 13.61 7.47 5.55
N PRO A 102 12.85 6.93 4.59
CA PRO A 102 11.47 7.35 4.36
C PRO A 102 10.60 7.13 5.61
N LEU A 103 9.69 8.07 5.91
CA LEU A 103 8.87 8.02 7.12
C LEU A 103 8.05 6.72 7.22
N GLU A 104 7.61 6.20 6.08
CA GLU A 104 6.88 4.93 5.97
C GLU A 104 7.71 3.74 6.45
N HIS A 105 9.02 3.70 6.17
CA HIS A 105 9.90 2.63 6.63
C HIS A 105 10.15 2.73 8.14
N LEU A 106 10.30 3.94 8.66
CA LEU A 106 10.42 4.18 10.10
C LEU A 106 9.15 3.69 10.83
N THR A 107 7.98 4.01 10.28
CA THR A 107 6.69 3.60 10.86
C THR A 107 6.51 2.08 10.80
N PHE A 108 6.89 1.44 9.69
CA PHE A 108 6.84 -0.01 9.54
C PHE A 108 7.76 -0.74 10.52
N ALA A 109 8.93 -0.18 10.83
CA ALA A 109 9.86 -0.75 11.80
C ALA A 109 9.40 -0.61 13.27
N ILE A 110 8.53 0.37 13.56
CA ILE A 110 7.96 0.58 14.90
C ILE A 110 6.78 -0.37 15.16
N TYR A 111 6.03 -0.73 14.12
CA TYR A 111 4.92 -1.67 14.17
C TYR A 111 5.38 -3.10 14.50
#